data_AF-A0A250XTP5-F1
#
_entry.id   AF-A0A250XTP5-F1
#
_cell.length_a   1.000
_cell.length_b   1.000
_cell.length_c   1.000
_cell.angle_alpha   90.00
_cell.angle_beta   90.00
_cell.angle_gamma   90.00
#
_symmetry.space_group_name_H-M   'P 1'
#
loop_
_entity.id
_entity.type
_entity.pdbx_description
1 polymer ?
#
loop_
_entity_poly.entity_id
_entity_poly.type
_entity_poly.pdbx_seq_one_letter_code
_entity_poly.pdbx_strand_id
1 'polypeptide(L)'
;MHRHWIVEENLRVRNGRYVPDHRSDFRFGESILGSKKEGTKALQHDLEPSSWAASLSQYIKTAGGGGGFKILPKVALVGHGMVADLKMLDSMGIVIPEGTEVIDTNSLAWALMGGSQVQHSLRSLLSWLSVPDVIKLHNGGNDARYTLEAALRMCQMPKP
;
A
#
# COMPACT_ATOMS: atom_id res chain seq x y z
N MET A 1 -0.94 -7.46 9.02
CA MET A 1 -0.79 -6.40 10.03
C MET A 1 -0.64 -5.08 9.28
N HIS A 2 -1.38 -4.03 9.67
CA HIS A 2 -1.17 -2.69 9.09
C HIS A 2 -0.06 -1.98 9.89
N ARG A 3 0.84 -1.27 9.21
CA ARG A 3 1.91 -0.50 9.87
C ARG A 3 1.92 0.93 9.35
N HIS A 4 2.22 1.86 10.24
CA HIS A 4 2.50 3.25 9.89
C HIS A 4 3.79 3.67 10.58
N TRP A 5 4.81 4.04 9.80
CA TRP A 5 6.11 4.43 10.31
C TRP A 5 6.31 5.94 10.17
N ILE A 6 6.62 6.61 11.27
CA ILE A 6 7.00 8.02 11.32
C ILE A 6 8.51 8.08 11.49
N VAL A 7 9.18 8.61 10.46
CA VAL A 7 10.64 8.78 10.43
C VAL A 7 11.05 9.90 11.38
N GLU A 8 11.77 9.55 12.44
CA GLU A 8 12.12 10.49 13.52
C GLU A 8 12.96 11.68 13.05
N GLU A 9 13.84 11.46 12.07
CA GLU A 9 14.74 12.45 11.51
C GLU A 9 13.97 13.59 10.82
N ASN A 10 12.75 13.30 10.35
CA ASN A 10 11.92 14.23 9.58
C ASN A 10 10.77 14.84 10.40
N LEU A 11 10.75 14.69 11.72
CA LEU A 11 9.63 15.16 12.56
C LEU A 11 9.33 16.66 12.43
N ARG A 12 10.36 17.45 12.09
CA ARG A 12 10.29 18.90 11.87
C ARG A 12 9.68 19.28 10.52
N VAL A 13 9.70 18.38 9.54
CA VAL A 13 9.15 18.61 8.21
C VAL A 13 7.63 18.40 8.25
N ARG A 14 6.89 19.46 7.94
CA ARG A 14 5.43 19.52 8.10
C ARG A 14 4.82 20.19 6.88
N ASN A 15 3.80 19.57 6.30
CA ASN A 15 3.08 20.14 5.17
C ASN A 15 1.72 20.76 5.56
N GLY A 16 1.55 21.10 6.85
CA GLY A 16 0.30 21.60 7.42
C GLY A 16 -0.24 22.90 6.82
N ARG A 17 0.57 23.59 5.99
CA ARG A 17 0.16 24.81 5.26
C ARG A 17 -0.78 24.50 4.08
N TYR A 18 -0.59 23.36 3.41
CA TYR A 18 -1.29 23.03 2.16
C TYR A 18 -2.30 21.89 2.32
N VAL A 19 -2.05 20.98 3.26
CA VAL A 19 -2.91 19.84 3.57
C VAL A 19 -3.02 19.66 5.08
N PRO A 20 -4.15 19.13 5.60
CA PRO A 20 -4.26 18.79 7.02
C PRO A 20 -3.10 17.88 7.48
N ASP A 21 -2.48 18.23 8.61
CA ASP A 21 -1.43 17.39 9.19
C ASP A 21 -2.05 16.24 10.00
N HIS A 22 -2.27 15.12 9.33
CA HIS A 22 -2.78 13.88 9.91
C HIS A 22 -1.68 12.86 10.18
N ARG A 23 -0.40 13.27 10.22
CA ARG A 23 0.72 12.34 10.39
C ARG A 23 0.57 11.44 11.62
N SER A 24 0.06 11.95 12.73
CA SER A 24 -0.13 11.15 13.95
C SER A 24 -1.51 10.46 14.03
N ASP A 25 -2.41 10.71 13.08
CA ASP A 25 -3.81 10.25 13.10
C ASP A 25 -3.98 8.89 12.37
N PHE A 26 -3.14 7.90 12.67
CA PHE A 26 -3.28 6.57 12.06
C PHE A 26 -4.55 5.87 12.57
N ARG A 27 -5.41 5.42 11.66
CA ARG A 27 -6.75 4.91 11.97
C ARG A 27 -6.84 3.40 12.11
N PHE A 28 -5.80 2.67 11.70
CA PHE A 28 -5.78 1.21 11.61
C PHE A 28 -4.80 0.56 12.60
N GLY A 29 -4.41 1.29 13.64
CA GLY A 29 -3.49 0.84 14.67
C GLY A 29 -2.71 2.01 15.27
N GLU A 30 -1.50 1.72 15.75
CA GLU A 30 -0.59 2.72 16.30
C GLU A 30 0.52 3.07 15.31
N SER A 31 0.98 4.32 15.36
CA SER A 31 2.14 4.76 14.58
C SER A 31 3.42 4.37 15.30
N ILE A 32 4.37 3.79 14.57
CA ILE A 32 5.71 3.52 15.07
C ILE A 32 6.55 4.75 14.81
N LEU A 33 7.06 5.37 15.86
CA LEU A 33 8.11 6.38 15.75
C LEU A 33 9.46 5.66 15.80
N GLY A 34 10.30 5.89 14.79
CA GLY A 34 11.66 5.35 14.79
C GLY A 34 12.49 5.85 13.62
N SER A 35 13.75 5.44 13.58
CA SER A 35 14.69 5.92 12.57
C SER A 35 14.32 5.48 11.15
N LYS A 36 14.77 6.24 10.15
CA LYS A 36 14.66 5.85 8.73
C LYS A 36 15.30 4.48 8.51
N LYS A 37 16.42 4.20 9.17
CA LYS A 37 17.17 2.94 9.07
C LYS A 37 16.35 1.74 9.54
N GLU A 38 15.71 1.85 10.70
CA GLU A 38 14.86 0.77 11.24
C GLU A 38 13.62 0.56 10.38
N GLY A 39 12.98 1.64 9.93
CA GLY A 39 11.83 1.56 9.02
C GLY A 39 12.19 0.88 7.70
N THR A 40 13.36 1.20 7.13
CA THR A 40 13.88 0.55 5.91
C THR A 40 14.09 -0.95 6.13
N LYS A 41 14.72 -1.33 7.25
CA LYS A 41 14.93 -2.75 7.59
C LYS A 41 13.61 -3.50 7.78
N ALA A 42 12.64 -2.88 8.44
CA ALA A 42 11.31 -3.45 8.64
C ALA A 42 10.52 -3.60 7.34
N LEU A 43 10.69 -2.66 6.39
CA LEU A 43 10.08 -2.76 5.06
C LEU A 43 10.73 -3.86 4.23
N GLN A 44 12.06 -3.96 4.21
CA GLN A 44 12.75 -5.05 3.51
C GLN A 44 12.27 -6.41 4.00
N HIS A 45 12.19 -6.60 5.32
CA HIS A 45 11.73 -7.85 5.92
C HIS A 45 10.31 -8.24 5.49
N ASP A 46 9.41 -7.27 5.31
CA ASP A 46 8.04 -7.53 4.86
C ASP A 46 7.96 -7.93 3.37
N LEU A 47 8.91 -7.47 2.57
CA LEU A 47 8.99 -7.83 1.15
C LEU A 47 9.54 -9.25 0.95
N GLU A 48 10.30 -9.79 1.90
CA GLU A 48 10.83 -11.15 1.81
C GLU A 48 9.72 -12.20 2.00
N PRO A 49 9.35 -12.99 0.97
CA PRO A 49 8.28 -13.98 1.10
C PRO A 49 8.54 -15.01 2.21
N SER A 50 9.81 -15.32 2.46
CA SER A 50 10.26 -16.23 3.51
C SER A 50 9.85 -15.78 4.92
N SER A 51 9.61 -14.48 5.13
CA SER A 51 9.22 -13.93 6.43
C SER A 51 7.77 -14.27 6.82
N TRP A 52 6.92 -14.60 5.85
CA TRP A 52 5.49 -14.85 6.08
C TRP A 52 4.92 -16.11 5.38
N ALA A 53 5.71 -16.78 4.53
CA ALA A 53 5.27 -17.95 3.76
C ALA A 53 4.68 -19.08 4.61
N ALA A 54 5.25 -19.32 5.80
CA ALA A 54 4.77 -20.33 6.73
C ALA A 54 3.36 -19.99 7.26
N SER A 55 3.14 -18.73 7.63
CA SER A 55 1.84 -18.24 8.09
C SER A 55 0.78 -18.30 7.00
N LEU A 56 1.12 -17.92 5.76
CA LEU A 56 0.20 -18.06 4.62
C LEU A 56 -0.17 -19.52 4.38
N SER A 57 0.83 -20.40 4.37
CA SER A 57 0.62 -21.84 4.16
C SER A 57 -0.31 -22.42 5.23
N GLN A 58 -0.16 -22.00 6.48
CA GLN A 58 -1.05 -22.40 7.57
C GLN A 58 -2.47 -21.86 7.36
N TYR A 59 -2.62 -20.58 7.01
CA TYR A 59 -3.91 -19.95 6.75
C TYR A 59 -4.69 -20.68 5.63
N ILE A 60 -4.04 -20.97 4.50
CA ILE A 60 -4.66 -21.67 3.36
C ILE A 60 -5.17 -23.05 3.77
N LYS A 61 -4.36 -23.80 4.53
CA LYS A 61 -4.76 -25.12 5.06
C LYS A 61 -6.02 -25.02 5.93
N THR A 62 -6.07 -24.02 6.80
CA THR A 62 -7.22 -23.80 7.69
C THR A 62 -8.45 -23.26 6.98
N ALA A 63 -8.28 -22.51 5.88
CA ALA A 63 -9.36 -21.95 5.08
C ALA A 63 -10.01 -22.95 4.10
N GLY A 64 -9.65 -24.25 4.18
CA GLY A 64 -10.23 -25.29 3.34
C GLY A 64 -9.65 -25.38 1.92
N GLY A 65 -8.59 -24.63 1.60
CA GLY A 65 -7.93 -24.62 0.28
C GLY A 65 -7.04 -25.84 -0.02
N GLY A 66 -7.42 -27.03 0.45
CA GLY A 66 -6.60 -28.25 0.47
C GLY A 66 -6.47 -29.02 -0.85
N GLY A 67 -6.69 -28.38 -2.00
CA GLY A 67 -6.52 -29.04 -3.29
C GLY A 67 -5.12 -28.80 -3.84
N GLY A 68 -4.15 -29.69 -3.58
CA GLY A 68 -2.91 -30.00 -4.35
C GLY A 68 -2.02 -28.91 -4.99
N PHE A 69 -2.39 -27.64 -5.01
CA PHE A 69 -1.69 -26.56 -5.69
C PHE A 69 -0.64 -25.97 -4.75
N LYS A 70 0.60 -25.97 -5.21
CA LYS A 70 1.70 -25.26 -4.54
C LYS A 70 1.50 -23.76 -4.76
N ILE A 71 0.85 -23.08 -3.83
CA ILE A 71 0.76 -21.62 -3.82
C ILE A 71 2.14 -21.09 -3.44
N LEU A 72 2.83 -20.49 -4.43
CA LEU A 72 4.05 -19.75 -4.18
C LEU A 72 3.68 -18.36 -3.68
N PRO A 73 4.23 -17.91 -2.53
CA PRO A 73 3.98 -16.57 -2.04
C PRO A 73 4.53 -15.57 -3.06
N LYS A 74 3.63 -14.80 -3.67
CA LYS A 74 3.98 -13.67 -4.55
C LYS A 74 3.71 -12.38 -3.81
N VAL A 75 4.57 -11.40 -4.04
CA VAL A 75 4.41 -10.04 -3.53
C VAL A 75 3.88 -9.17 -4.67
N ALA A 76 2.96 -8.27 -4.34
CA ALA A 76 2.55 -7.19 -5.23
C ALA A 76 2.71 -5.87 -4.47
N LEU A 77 3.37 -4.90 -5.10
CA LEU A 77 3.44 -3.52 -4.62
C LEU A 77 2.24 -2.76 -5.16
N VAL A 78 1.39 -2.28 -4.26
CA VAL A 78 0.19 -1.53 -4.61
C VAL A 78 0.36 -0.09 -4.16
N GLY A 79 0.15 0.86 -5.06
CA GLY A 79 0.12 2.28 -4.69
C GLY A 79 -0.61 3.15 -5.70
N HIS A 80 -0.40 4.46 -5.63
CA HIS A 80 -1.21 5.44 -6.36
C HIS A 80 -0.32 6.54 -6.94
N GLY A 81 0.18 6.33 -8.17
CA GLY A 81 1.25 7.14 -8.75
C GLY A 81 2.64 6.69 -8.29
N MET A 82 2.97 5.42 -8.54
CA MET A 82 4.10 4.69 -7.92
C MET A 82 5.50 5.17 -8.31
N VAL A 83 5.64 6.03 -9.33
CA VAL A 83 6.96 6.43 -9.86
C VAL A 83 7.85 7.07 -8.79
N ALA A 84 7.28 7.91 -7.93
CA ALA A 84 8.03 8.56 -6.86
C ALA A 84 8.36 7.57 -5.74
N ASP A 85 7.42 6.70 -5.38
CA ASP A 85 7.60 5.67 -4.36
C ASP A 85 8.71 4.69 -4.74
N LEU A 86 8.71 4.18 -5.97
CA LEU A 86 9.73 3.25 -6.46
C LEU A 86 11.13 3.88 -6.44
N LYS A 87 11.26 5.14 -6.84
CA LYS A 87 12.53 5.89 -6.72
C LYS A 87 12.97 6.06 -5.27
N MET A 88 12.02 6.29 -4.36
CA MET A 88 12.31 6.39 -2.93
C MET A 88 12.80 5.05 -2.38
N LEU A 89 12.14 3.93 -2.71
CA LEU A 89 12.55 2.59 -2.31
C LEU A 89 13.98 2.27 -2.78
N ASP A 90 14.28 2.55 -4.05
CA ASP A 90 15.62 2.40 -4.62
C ASP A 90 16.65 3.26 -3.86
N SER A 91 16.34 4.53 -3.59
CA SER A 91 17.22 5.42 -2.81
C SER A 91 17.44 4.96 -1.35
N MET A 92 16.55 4.12 -0.83
CA MET A 92 16.67 3.52 0.50
C MET A 92 17.44 2.20 0.48
N GLY A 93 17.81 1.69 -0.70
CA GLY A 93 18.46 0.39 -0.87
C GLY A 93 17.52 -0.78 -0.63
N ILE A 94 16.21 -0.58 -0.78
CA ILE A 94 15.22 -1.67 -0.70
C ILE A 94 15.34 -2.53 -1.95
N VAL A 95 15.55 -3.83 -1.75
CA VAL A 95 15.56 -4.84 -2.81
C VAL A 95 14.15 -5.38 -2.97
N ILE A 96 13.54 -5.11 -4.12
CA ILE A 96 12.23 -5.66 -4.47
C ILE A 96 12.43 -7.08 -5.02
N PRO A 97 11.77 -8.11 -4.46
CA PRO A 97 11.93 -9.49 -4.93
C PRO A 97 11.60 -9.66 -6.41
N GLU A 98 12.31 -10.56 -7.09
CA GLU A 98 12.01 -10.92 -8.48
C GLU A 98 10.57 -11.42 -8.62
N GLY A 99 9.91 -11.03 -9.71
CA GLY A 99 8.51 -11.38 -9.97
C GLY A 99 7.49 -10.62 -9.12
N THR A 100 7.92 -9.61 -8.34
CA THR A 100 7.00 -8.69 -7.67
C THR A 100 6.25 -7.86 -8.69
N GLU A 101 4.92 -7.95 -8.69
CA GLU A 101 4.07 -7.13 -9.56
C GLU A 101 3.90 -5.73 -8.98
N VAL A 102 3.84 -4.70 -9.83
CA VAL A 102 3.53 -3.33 -9.43
C VAL A 102 2.14 -2.99 -9.94
N ILE A 103 1.23 -2.69 -9.01
CA ILE A 103 -0.14 -2.29 -9.27
C ILE A 103 -0.26 -0.80 -8.94
N ASP A 104 -0.25 0.03 -9.98
CA ASP A 104 -0.55 1.45 -9.85
C ASP A 104 -2.07 1.67 -10.02
N THR A 105 -2.71 2.06 -8.93
CA THR A 105 -4.16 2.33 -8.89
C THR A 105 -4.58 3.49 -9.79
N ASN A 106 -3.69 4.44 -10.12
CA ASN A 106 -3.99 5.46 -11.12
C ASN A 106 -4.10 4.85 -12.52
N SER A 107 -3.16 3.98 -12.89
CA SER A 107 -3.20 3.27 -14.18
C SER A 107 -4.38 2.31 -14.27
N LEU A 108 -4.72 1.64 -13.17
CA LEU A 108 -5.87 0.74 -13.12
C LEU A 108 -7.19 1.50 -13.24
N ALA A 109 -7.36 2.61 -12.51
CA ALA A 109 -8.54 3.46 -12.61
C ALA A 109 -8.70 4.01 -14.02
N TRP A 110 -7.61 4.47 -14.63
CA TRP A 110 -7.58 4.96 -16.01
C TRP A 110 -8.11 3.92 -17.00
N ALA A 111 -7.65 2.67 -16.89
CA ALA A 111 -8.11 1.58 -17.74
C ALA A 111 -9.60 1.28 -17.56
N LEU A 112 -10.11 1.31 -16.33
CA LEU A 112 -11.52 1.05 -16.02
C LEU A 112 -12.46 2.20 -16.43
N MET A 113 -11.97 3.44 -16.44
CA MET A 113 -12.74 4.63 -16.80
C MET A 113 -12.70 4.95 -18.31
N GLY A 114 -12.31 3.98 -19.15
CA GLY A 114 -12.35 4.12 -20.60
C GLY A 114 -11.26 5.06 -21.17
N GLY A 115 -10.13 5.21 -20.47
CA GLY A 115 -8.96 5.89 -21.03
C GLY A 115 -8.95 7.42 -20.90
N SER A 116 -9.85 8.03 -20.11
CA SER A 116 -9.79 9.48 -19.81
C SER A 116 -8.53 9.82 -19.02
N GLN A 117 -7.58 10.57 -19.60
CA GLN A 117 -6.26 10.91 -19.03
C GLN A 117 -6.27 11.84 -17.80
N VAL A 118 -7.29 11.78 -16.95
CA VAL A 118 -7.32 12.55 -15.72
C VAL A 118 -6.62 11.74 -14.63
N GLN A 119 -5.47 12.21 -14.17
CA GLN A 119 -4.86 11.68 -12.97
C GLN A 119 -5.80 11.96 -11.80
N HIS A 120 -6.31 10.90 -11.17
CA HIS A 120 -7.18 11.05 -10.03
C HIS A 120 -6.33 11.27 -8.78
N SER A 121 -6.75 12.18 -7.90
CA SER A 121 -6.24 12.14 -6.53
C SER A 121 -6.76 10.87 -5.85
N LEU A 122 -6.06 10.40 -4.82
CA LEU A 122 -6.55 9.25 -4.03
C LEU A 122 -7.98 9.52 -3.50
N ARG A 123 -8.25 10.75 -3.05
CA ARG A 123 -9.60 11.15 -2.59
C ARG A 123 -10.64 11.01 -3.71
N SER A 124 -10.31 11.48 -4.91
CA SER A 124 -11.21 11.38 -6.07
C SER A 124 -11.47 9.93 -6.45
N LEU A 125 -10.43 9.09 -6.47
CA LEU A 125 -10.54 7.66 -6.75
C LEU A 125 -11.44 6.95 -5.73
N LEU A 126 -11.22 7.19 -4.44
CA LEU A 126 -12.03 6.61 -3.37
C LEU A 126 -13.49 7.07 -3.43
N SER A 127 -13.73 8.33 -3.80
CA SER A 127 -15.07 8.85 -4.02
C SER A 127 -15.77 8.18 -5.19
N TRP A 128 -15.07 7.98 -6.31
CA TRP A 128 -15.61 7.26 -7.48
C TRP A 128 -15.98 5.82 -7.14
N LEU A 129 -15.15 5.15 -6.35
CA LEU A 129 -15.39 3.78 -5.86
C LEU A 129 -16.40 3.69 -4.71
N SER A 130 -16.99 4.82 -4.29
CA SER A 130 -17.93 4.90 -3.17
C SER A 130 -17.40 4.20 -1.90
N VAL A 131 -16.13 4.43 -1.57
CA VAL A 131 -15.52 3.90 -0.34
C VAL A 131 -16.08 4.69 0.86
N PRO A 132 -16.73 4.03 1.84
CA PRO A 132 -17.27 4.70 3.00
C PRO A 132 -16.17 5.11 3.98
N ASP A 133 -16.48 6.08 4.84
CA ASP A 133 -15.68 6.44 6.02
C ASP A 133 -14.20 6.79 5.70
N VAL A 134 -13.97 7.44 4.55
CA VAL A 134 -12.64 7.94 4.16
C VAL A 134 -12.31 9.20 4.94
N ILE A 135 -11.50 9.05 5.98
CA ILE A 135 -11.08 10.12 6.88
C ILE A 135 -9.56 10.11 7.05
N LYS A 136 -9.00 11.26 7.47
CA LYS A 136 -7.58 11.38 7.85
C LYS A 136 -6.60 10.95 6.75
N LEU A 137 -6.89 11.29 5.49
CA LEU A 137 -5.91 11.23 4.40
C LEU A 137 -4.71 12.15 4.72
N HIS A 138 -3.59 11.99 4.02
CA HIS A 138 -2.30 12.64 4.35
C HIS A 138 -1.62 12.04 5.58
N ASN A 139 -2.05 10.84 5.97
CA ASN A 139 -1.32 9.94 6.85
C ASN A 139 -0.84 8.77 5.99
N GLY A 140 0.46 8.49 5.94
CA GLY A 140 1.00 7.49 5.01
C GLY A 140 0.41 6.08 5.19
N GLY A 141 0.06 5.71 6.43
CA GLY A 141 -0.56 4.42 6.73
C GLY A 141 -2.02 4.36 6.31
N ASN A 142 -2.79 5.43 6.57
CA ASN A 142 -4.17 5.52 6.11
C ASN A 142 -4.23 5.52 4.58
N ASP A 143 -3.38 6.32 3.93
CA ASP A 143 -3.31 6.44 2.47
C ASP A 143 -2.96 5.08 1.84
N ALA A 144 -1.98 4.35 2.39
CA ALA A 144 -1.66 2.99 1.93
C ALA A 144 -2.83 2.00 2.10
N ARG A 145 -3.54 2.04 3.24
CA ARG A 145 -4.71 1.19 3.47
C ARG A 145 -5.80 1.50 2.46
N TYR A 146 -6.17 2.77 2.30
CA TYR A 146 -7.25 3.14 1.38
C TYR A 146 -6.87 2.86 -0.07
N THR A 147 -5.58 3.00 -0.43
CA THR A 147 -5.08 2.62 -1.74
C THR A 147 -5.23 1.11 -1.99
N LEU A 148 -4.93 0.27 -0.99
CA LEU A 148 -5.18 -1.17 -1.08
C LEU A 148 -6.67 -1.49 -1.21
N GLU A 149 -7.54 -0.83 -0.44
CA GLU A 149 -9.00 -1.00 -0.59
C GLU A 149 -9.48 -0.61 -2.00
N ALA A 150 -8.98 0.51 -2.53
CA ALA A 150 -9.30 0.94 -3.88
C ALA A 150 -8.88 -0.10 -4.93
N ALA A 151 -7.65 -0.63 -4.83
CA ALA A 151 -7.16 -1.67 -5.72
C ALA A 151 -8.04 -2.93 -5.68
N LEU A 152 -8.36 -3.42 -4.47
CA LEU A 152 -9.19 -4.61 -4.30
C LEU A 152 -10.61 -4.43 -4.86
N ARG A 153 -11.22 -3.26 -4.67
CA ARG A 153 -12.53 -2.93 -5.25
C ARG A 153 -12.47 -2.89 -6.78
N MET A 154 -11.45 -2.25 -7.35
CA MET A 154 -11.26 -2.21 -8.81
C MET A 154 -11.04 -3.60 -9.40
N CYS A 155 -10.31 -4.49 -8.72
CA CYS A 155 -10.15 -5.89 -9.16
C CYS A 155 -11.46 -6.69 -9.17
N GLN A 156 -12.49 -6.24 -8.47
CA GLN A 156 -13.82 -6.87 -8.45
C GLN A 156 -14.78 -6.25 -9.48
N MET A 157 -14.39 -5.15 -10.13
CA MET A 157 -15.21 -4.53 -11.15
C MET A 157 -15.20 -5.37 -12.44
N PRO A 158 -16.33 -5.44 -13.16
CA PRO A 158 -16.36 -6.06 -14.48
C PRO A 158 -15.37 -5.33 -15.40
N LYS A 159 -14.72 -6.08 -16.29
CA LYS A 159 -13.94 -5.47 -17.37
C LYS A 159 -14.90 -4.65 -18.25
N PRO A 160 -14.51 -3.42 -18.64
CA PRO A 160 -15.32 -2.60 -19.54
C PRO A 160 -15.53 -3.26 -20.90
#